data_AF-A0AA92TUV5-F1
#
_entry.id   AF-A0AA92TUV5-F1
#
_cell.length_a   1.000
_cell.length_b   1.000
_cell.length_c   1.000
_cell.angle_alpha   90.00
_cell.angle_beta   90.00
_cell.angle_gamma   90.00
#
_symmetry.space_group_name_H-M   'P 1'
#
loop_
_entity.id
_entity.type
_entity.pdbx_description
1 polymer ?
#
loop_
_entity_poly.entity_id
_entity_poly.type
_entity_poly.pdbx_seq_one_letter_code
_entity_poly.pdbx_strand_id
1 'polypeptide(L)'
;MAVACIKKYEGLHGPKHHPYVGYGHKLLPGEKFSPRMTERQADALLRSDLRKLCAMFRGFGRDSLLLATLAYNVGCGKVMKSRMYAKMFSKNDGTASRCLAAL
;
A
#
# COMPACT_ATOMS: atom_id res chain seq x y z
N MET A 1 -2.24 -9.54 10.36
CA MET A 1 -3.48 -9.54 9.55
C MET A 1 -3.19 -9.08 8.11
N ALA A 2 -3.07 -7.79 7.80
CA ALA A 2 -2.97 -7.28 6.41
C ALA A 2 -1.89 -7.97 5.55
N VAL A 3 -0.67 -8.10 6.07
CA VAL A 3 0.44 -8.79 5.37
C VAL A 3 0.06 -10.22 4.97
N ALA A 4 -0.48 -11.01 5.90
CA ALA A 4 -0.85 -12.40 5.64
C ALA A 4 -1.97 -12.52 4.61
N CYS A 5 -2.94 -11.59 4.63
CA CYS A 5 -3.99 -11.52 3.63
C CYS A 5 -3.40 -11.26 2.24
N ILE A 6 -2.57 -10.21 2.08
CA ILE A 6 -1.94 -9.87 0.79
C ILE A 6 -1.12 -11.06 0.26
N LYS A 7 -0.29 -11.68 1.11
CA LYS A 7 0.49 -12.86 0.71
C LYS A 7 -0.35 -14.00 0.18
N LYS A 8 -1.49 -14.27 0.83
CA LYS A 8 -2.38 -15.38 0.47
C LYS A 8 -3.06 -15.15 -0.88
N TYR A 9 -3.42 -13.92 -1.20
CA TYR A 9 -4.21 -13.61 -2.40
C TYR A 9 -3.36 -13.17 -3.61
N GLU A 10 -2.22 -12.51 -3.40
CA GLU A 10 -1.32 -12.08 -4.48
C GLU A 10 -0.33 -13.17 -4.89
N GLY A 11 0.19 -13.93 -3.92
CA GLY A 11 1.29 -14.85 -4.16
C GLY A 11 2.63 -14.16 -4.43
N LEU A 12 3.72 -14.94 -4.50
CA LEU A 12 5.07 -14.42 -4.70
C LEU A 12 5.39 -14.30 -6.20
N HIS A 13 5.60 -13.07 -6.67
CA HIS A 13 5.95 -12.76 -8.04
C HIS A 13 7.40 -13.10 -8.36
N GLY A 14 7.57 -14.05 -9.28
CA GLY A 14 8.84 -14.33 -9.96
C GLY A 14 9.07 -13.49 -11.23
N PRO A 15 10.16 -13.76 -11.98
CA PRO A 15 10.62 -12.95 -13.11
C PRO A 15 9.62 -12.76 -14.26
N LYS A 16 8.66 -13.69 -14.40
CA LYS A 16 7.63 -13.66 -15.45
C LYS A 16 6.58 -12.55 -15.24
N HIS A 17 6.48 -12.00 -14.02
CA HIS A 17 5.49 -11.00 -13.66
C HIS A 17 6.02 -9.56 -13.77
N HIS A 18 7.15 -9.35 -14.44
CA HIS A 18 7.70 -8.00 -14.65
C HIS A 18 6.63 -7.07 -15.25
N PRO A 19 6.43 -5.84 -14.72
CA PRO A 19 7.30 -5.09 -13.81
C PRO A 19 7.05 -5.28 -12.31
N TYR A 20 6.33 -6.32 -11.89
CA TYR A 20 6.02 -6.57 -10.48
C TYR A 20 6.99 -7.56 -9.83
N VAL A 21 7.33 -7.32 -8.57
CA VAL A 21 8.21 -8.16 -7.73
C VAL A 21 7.59 -8.40 -6.36
N GLY A 22 8.10 -9.39 -5.62
CA GLY A 22 7.63 -9.69 -4.27
C GLY A 22 6.14 -10.05 -4.26
N TYR A 23 5.34 -9.44 -3.39
CA TYR A 23 3.88 -9.66 -3.33
C TYR A 23 3.12 -8.52 -4.04
N GLY A 24 3.45 -8.25 -5.31
CA GLY A 24 2.75 -7.22 -6.09
C GLY A 24 3.35 -5.81 -6.08
N HIS A 25 4.58 -5.63 -5.58
CA HIS A 25 5.24 -4.32 -5.65
C HIS A 25 5.60 -3.98 -7.10
N LYS A 26 5.12 -2.85 -7.60
CA LYS A 26 5.47 -2.37 -8.94
C LYS A 26 6.79 -1.61 -8.86
N LEU A 27 7.80 -2.09 -9.58
CA LEU A 27 9.09 -1.40 -9.69
C LEU A 27 8.91 0.03 -10.20
N LEU A 28 9.37 1.01 -9.41
CA LEU A 28 9.42 2.40 -9.82
C LEU A 28 10.72 2.70 -10.58
N PRO A 29 10.74 3.73 -11.45
CA PRO A 29 11.96 4.17 -12.12
C PRO A 29 13.07 4.45 -11.10
N GLY A 30 14.20 3.75 -11.21
CA GLY A 30 15.36 3.89 -10.32
C GLY A 30 15.43 2.87 -9.18
N GLU A 31 14.35 2.13 -8.89
CA GLU A 31 14.41 1.02 -7.93
C GLU A 31 15.13 -0.19 -8.52
N LYS A 32 16.07 -0.76 -7.77
CA LYS A 32 16.84 -1.95 -8.15
C LYS A 32 16.48 -3.12 -7.24
N PHE A 33 15.30 -3.70 -7.45
CA PHE A 33 14.94 -4.97 -6.82
C PHE A 33 15.19 -6.14 -7.76
N SER A 34 15.67 -7.25 -7.20
CA SER A 34 15.81 -8.50 -7.95
C SER A 34 14.43 -9.04 -8.33
N PRO A 35 14.20 -9.51 -9.58
CA PRO A 35 12.98 -10.23 -9.94
C PRO A 35 12.84 -11.61 -9.25
N ARG A 36 13.91 -12.10 -8.62
CA ARG A 36 13.93 -13.32 -7.80
C ARG A 36 14.20 -12.95 -6.34
N MET A 37 13.21 -12.41 -5.67
CA MET A 37 13.28 -12.16 -4.23
C MET A 37 12.99 -13.44 -3.45
N THR A 38 13.71 -13.64 -2.36
CA THR A 38 13.32 -14.63 -1.35
C THR A 38 12.03 -14.18 -0.67
N GLU A 39 11.26 -15.14 -0.12
CA GLU A 39 10.03 -14.83 0.60
C GLU A 39 10.26 -13.83 1.75
N ARG A 40 11.40 -13.94 2.44
CA ARG A 40 11.80 -13.03 3.51
C ARG A 40 12.06 -11.61 3.01
N GLN A 41 12.74 -11.46 1.88
CA GLN A 41 12.94 -10.14 1.25
C GLN A 41 11.60 -9.54 0.80
N ALA A 42 10.72 -10.36 0.22
CA ALA A 42 9.40 -9.92 -0.23
C ALA A 42 8.49 -9.52 0.94
N ASP A 43 8.55 -10.25 2.07
CA ASP A 43 7.86 -9.88 3.31
C ASP A 43 8.36 -8.54 3.86
N ALA A 44 9.68 -8.33 3.88
CA ALA A 44 10.28 -7.09 4.34
C ALA A 44 9.87 -5.89 3.47
N LEU A 45 9.86 -6.06 2.14
CA LEU A 45 9.39 -5.06 1.19
C LEU A 45 7.92 -4.72 1.43
N LEU A 46 7.04 -5.74 1.45
CA LEU A 46 5.61 -5.57 1.69
C LEU A 46 5.32 -4.84 3.01
N ARG A 47 6.03 -5.18 4.10
CA ARG A 47 5.91 -4.48 5.38
C ARG A 47 6.40 -3.03 5.30
N SER A 48 7.43 -2.76 4.53
CA SER A 48 7.94 -1.41 4.31
C SER A 48 6.92 -0.54 3.58
N ASP A 49 6.32 -1.06 2.52
CA ASP A 49 5.33 -0.34 1.72
C ASP A 49 4.06 -0.08 2.52
N LEU A 50 3.54 -1.09 3.22
CA LEU A 50 2.41 -0.91 4.13
C LEU A 50 2.70 0.13 5.22
N ARG A 51 3.93 0.20 5.73
CA ARG A 51 4.32 1.23 6.72
C ARG A 51 4.26 2.63 6.13
N LYS A 52 4.79 2.82 4.91
CA LYS A 52 4.70 4.12 4.20
C LYS A 52 3.25 4.51 3.92
N LEU A 53 2.43 3.56 3.45
CA LEU A 53 1.01 3.76 3.19
C LEU A 53 0.24 4.09 4.48
N CYS A 54 0.48 3.37 5.58
CA CYS A 54 -0.12 3.67 6.88
C CYS A 54 0.28 5.06 7.38
N ALA A 55 1.53 5.48 7.15
CA ALA A 55 1.98 6.83 7.51
C ALA A 55 1.23 7.92 6.73
N MET A 56 0.95 7.69 5.44
CA MET A 56 0.13 8.61 4.63
C MET A 56 -1.31 8.71 5.14
N PHE A 57 -1.91 7.61 5.59
CA PHE A 57 -3.28 7.61 6.11
C PHE A 57 -3.38 7.83 7.63
N ARG A 58 -2.30 8.21 8.32
CA ARG A 58 -2.25 8.27 9.79
C ARG A 58 -3.35 9.14 10.42
N GLY A 59 -3.83 10.16 9.71
CA GLY A 59 -4.94 11.01 10.14
C GLY A 59 -6.28 10.27 10.32
N PHE A 60 -6.43 9.07 9.76
CA PHE A 60 -7.63 8.22 9.86
C PHE A 60 -7.58 7.24 11.05
N GLY A 61 -6.54 7.29 11.88
CA GLY A 61 -6.46 6.48 13.10
C GLY A 61 -6.56 4.97 12.82
N ARG A 62 -7.61 4.32 13.34
CA ARG A 62 -7.83 2.87 13.17
C ARG A 62 -8.04 2.46 11.71
N ASP A 63 -8.57 3.35 10.88
CA ASP A 63 -8.83 3.08 9.46
C ASP A 63 -7.57 3.21 8.58
N SER A 64 -6.46 3.71 9.13
CA SER A 64 -5.20 3.89 8.39
C SER A 64 -4.71 2.59 7.78
N LEU A 65 -4.83 1.47 8.50
CA LEU A 65 -4.38 0.16 8.02
C LEU A 65 -5.28 -0.39 6.90
N LEU A 66 -6.59 -0.14 6.99
CA LEU A 66 -7.56 -0.53 5.97
C LEU A 66 -7.32 0.25 4.67
N LEU A 67 -7.17 1.58 4.78
CA LEU A 67 -6.85 2.45 3.66
C LEU A 67 -5.49 2.12 3.04
N ALA A 68 -4.48 1.81 3.86
CA ALA A 68 -3.17 1.37 3.38
C ALA A 68 -3.26 0.05 2.60
N THR A 69 -3.99 -0.94 3.11
CA THR A 69 -4.17 -2.24 2.43
C THR A 69 -4.91 -2.07 1.10
N LEU A 70 -5.96 -1.25 1.08
CA LEU A 70 -6.69 -0.96 -0.16
C LEU A 70 -5.81 -0.21 -1.16
N ALA A 71 -5.08 0.80 -0.70
CA ALA A 71 -4.19 1.61 -1.52
C ALA A 71 -3.02 0.80 -2.08
N TYR A 72 -2.57 -0.24 -1.38
CA TYR A 72 -1.60 -1.19 -1.88
C TYR A 72 -2.15 -1.94 -3.12
N ASN A 73 -3.40 -2.42 -3.07
CA ASN A 73 -4.01 -3.19 -4.15
C ASN A 73 -4.46 -2.34 -5.34
N VAL A 74 -5.19 -1.23 -5.11
CA VAL A 74 -5.78 -0.44 -6.21
C VAL A 74 -4.99 0.82 -6.56
N GLY A 75 -4.01 1.19 -5.73
CA GLY A 75 -3.22 2.40 -5.85
C GLY A 75 -3.80 3.57 -5.05
N CYS A 76 -2.92 4.35 -4.40
CA CYS A 76 -3.28 5.50 -3.57
C CYS A 76 -4.19 6.51 -4.30
N GLY A 77 -3.86 6.87 -5.53
CA GLY A 77 -4.62 7.87 -6.30
C GLY A 77 -6.08 7.45 -6.56
N LYS A 78 -6.35 6.14 -6.71
CA LYS A 78 -7.72 5.64 -6.87
C LYS A 78 -8.48 5.67 -5.54
N VAL A 79 -7.81 5.30 -4.44
CA VAL A 79 -8.41 5.34 -3.10
C VAL A 79 -8.79 6.77 -2.74
N MET A 80 -7.91 7.75 -2.94
CA MET A 80 -8.18 9.16 -2.60
C MET A 80 -9.34 9.75 -3.40
N LYS A 81 -9.54 9.32 -4.66
CA LYS A 81 -10.66 9.76 -5.50
C LYS A 81 -11.97 9.01 -5.24
N SER A 82 -11.94 7.97 -4.40
CA SER A 82 -13.12 7.15 -4.13
C SER A 82 -14.13 7.88 -3.23
N ARG A 83 -15.43 7.64 -3.48
CA ARG A 83 -16.50 8.11 -2.57
C ARG A 83 -16.34 7.56 -1.14
N MET A 84 -15.68 6.41 -0.99
CA MET A 84 -15.39 5.83 0.33
C MET A 84 -14.41 6.69 1.11
N TYR A 85 -13.32 7.13 0.49
CA TYR A 85 -12.37 8.04 1.12
C TYR A 85 -13.05 9.36 1.52
N ALA A 86 -13.87 9.95 0.63
CA ALA A 86 -14.63 11.15 0.95
C ALA A 86 -15.59 10.95 2.16
N LYS A 87 -16.26 9.80 2.25
CA LYS A 87 -17.11 9.45 3.40
C LYS A 87 -16.31 9.25 4.69
N MET A 88 -15.15 8.58 4.62
CA MET A 88 -14.29 8.39 5.80
C MET A 88 -13.67 9.71 6.25
N PHE A 89 -13.36 10.61 5.31
CA PHE A 89 -12.87 11.95 5.59
C PHE A 89 -13.95 12.79 6.28
N SER A 90 -15.18 12.78 5.77
CA SER A 90 -16.31 13.50 6.35
C SER A 90 -16.70 13.00 7.76
N LYS A 91 -16.43 11.74 8.11
CA LYS A 91 -16.63 11.22 9.47
C LYS A 91 -15.52 11.62 10.44
N ASN A 92 -14.36 12.02 9.92
CA ASN A 92 -13.17 12.35 10.69
C ASN A 92 -12.99 13.88 10.73
N ASP A 93 -14.03 14.55 11.20
CA ASP A 93 -14.09 16.01 11.31
C ASP A 93 -13.09 16.48 12.38
N GLY A 94 -11.89 16.89 11.96
CA GLY A 94 -10.89 17.50 12.84
C GLY A 94 -9.41 17.38 12.45
N THR A 95 -8.96 16.37 11.69
CA THR A 95 -7.49 16.12 11.57
C THR A 95 -6.94 15.67 10.21
N ALA A 96 -7.76 15.52 9.18
CA ALA A 96 -7.32 14.93 7.90
C ALA A 96 -6.77 15.92 6.85
N SER A 97 -6.64 17.21 7.19
CA SER A 97 -6.20 18.27 6.24
C SER A 97 -4.75 18.12 5.73
N ARG A 98 -3.90 17.28 6.35
CA ARG A 98 -2.46 17.19 6.01
C ARG A 98 -2.08 16.20 4.91
N CYS A 99 -2.99 15.34 4.44
CA CYS A 99 -2.62 14.30 3.48
C CYS A 99 -2.47 14.80 2.03
N LEU A 100 -2.88 16.04 1.73
CA LEU A 100 -2.78 16.65 0.39
C LEU A 100 -1.37 17.14 0.02
N ALA A 101 -0.44 17.26 0.99
CA ALA A 101 0.87 17.88 0.76
C ALA A 101 2.04 16.88 0.56
N ALA A 102 1.77 15.59 0.38
CA ALA A 102 2.81 14.55 0.31
C ALA A 102 2.84 13.74 -1.02
N LEU A 103 2.21 14.25 -2.07
CA LEU A 103 2.39 13.81 -3.47
C LEU A 103 3.04 14.93 -4.27
#